data_AF-A0A2T0VUP9-F1
#
_entry.id   AF-A0A2T0VUP9-F1
#
_cell.length_a   1.000
_cell.length_b   1.000
_cell.length_c   1.000
_cell.angle_alpha   90.00
_cell.angle_beta   90.00
_cell.angle_gamma   90.00
#
_symmetry.space_group_name_H-M   'P 1'
#
loop_
_entity.id
_entity.type
_entity.pdbx_description
1 polymer ?
#
loop_
_entity_poly.entity_id
_entity_poly.type
_entity_poly.pdbx_seq_one_letter_code
_entity_poly.pdbx_strand_id
1 'polypeptide(L)'
;MTQVRTALAGAQICGLMSAMTDPYALHHSFVNVAARAPQLWRVALVVVGFEVIFALSPDIMMIFLSGEAARDAYLEGTSAFGTLAQFFTFVIGCVGLVMLLNLVHGRGFWSLIGPAQSAWRNLCAVAWGVALVLLAQELLPPWYDLGSGVEVRPFARWLLLIPVTLLALLVQVGTEEMLFRGYLQQQFACLSKQRWVWMGIPSIMFGGLHYWNGNGATEGLMWALWATMLGAACADLTARSGNLGAAVGLHLANNAFAILLYGISGWAGTGVALFLFPYVDPIEYSAEISALPTPWIIFQVAGQMLSVLVMWLAARIAIRK
;
A
#
# COMPACT_ATOMS: atom_id res chain seq x y z
N MET A 1 -31.92 42.40 -19.44
CA MET A 1 -31.99 41.00 -18.96
C MET A 1 -31.26 39.98 -19.86
N THR A 2 -31.00 40.29 -21.13
CA THR A 2 -30.44 39.34 -22.12
C THR A 2 -28.93 39.09 -21.96
N GLN A 3 -28.13 40.10 -21.55
CA GLN A 3 -26.68 39.94 -21.38
C GLN A 3 -26.25 39.16 -20.12
N VAL A 4 -27.09 39.16 -19.06
CA VAL A 4 -26.80 38.40 -17.83
C VAL A 4 -27.03 36.89 -18.05
N ARG A 5 -28.01 36.52 -18.90
CA ARG A 5 -28.28 35.11 -19.23
C ARG A 5 -27.20 34.49 -20.12
N THR A 6 -26.61 35.24 -21.05
CA THR A 6 -25.49 34.76 -21.87
C THR A 6 -24.18 34.63 -21.09
N ALA A 7 -23.90 35.52 -20.13
CA ALA A 7 -22.74 35.40 -19.25
C ALA A 7 -22.85 34.18 -18.30
N LEU A 8 -24.04 33.92 -17.75
CA LEU A 8 -24.31 32.74 -16.91
C LEU A 8 -24.23 31.43 -17.71
N ALA A 9 -24.70 31.42 -18.97
CA ALA A 9 -24.57 30.26 -19.86
C ALA A 9 -23.11 29.99 -20.25
N GLY A 10 -22.33 31.03 -20.56
CA GLY A 10 -20.90 30.90 -20.87
C GLY A 10 -20.06 30.40 -19.69
N ALA A 11 -20.35 30.85 -18.48
CA ALA A 11 -19.70 30.37 -17.26
C ALA A 11 -20.06 28.91 -16.92
N GLN A 12 -21.32 28.50 -17.12
CA GLN A 12 -21.75 27.11 -16.96
C GLN A 12 -21.10 26.17 -17.99
N ILE A 13 -20.99 26.60 -19.26
CA ILE A 13 -20.35 25.80 -20.32
C ILE A 13 -18.84 25.66 -20.07
N CYS A 14 -18.16 26.73 -19.64
CA CYS A 14 -16.73 26.67 -19.29
C CYS A 14 -16.47 25.79 -18.06
N GLY A 15 -17.36 25.84 -17.05
CA GLY A 15 -17.32 24.94 -15.89
C GLY A 15 -17.58 23.47 -16.25
N LEU A 16 -18.50 23.20 -17.18
CA LEU A 16 -18.75 21.86 -17.73
C LEU A 16 -17.55 21.34 -18.55
N MET A 17 -16.94 22.17 -19.41
CA MET A 17 -15.75 21.79 -20.18
C MET A 17 -14.52 21.59 -19.30
N SER A 18 -14.37 22.36 -18.21
CA SER A 18 -13.34 22.14 -17.19
C SER A 18 -13.56 20.85 -16.40
N ALA A 19 -14.81 20.44 -16.15
CA ALA A 19 -15.12 19.17 -15.51
C ALA A 19 -14.89 17.96 -16.43
N MET A 20 -15.00 18.14 -17.75
CA MET A 20 -14.65 17.10 -18.74
C MET A 20 -13.13 16.94 -18.96
N THR A 21 -12.31 17.87 -18.46
CA THR A 21 -10.84 17.84 -18.63
C THR A 21 -10.05 17.53 -17.35
N ASP A 22 -10.68 17.54 -16.16
CA ASP A 22 -9.99 17.15 -14.93
C ASP A 22 -9.86 15.62 -14.81
N PRO A 23 -8.65 15.04 -14.91
CA PRO A 23 -8.44 13.59 -14.75
C PRO A 23 -8.85 13.05 -13.38
N TYR A 24 -9.10 13.92 -12.40
CA TYR A 24 -9.46 13.57 -11.03
C TYR A 24 -10.86 14.04 -10.63
N ALA A 25 -11.78 14.20 -11.58
CA ALA A 25 -13.16 14.62 -11.30
C ALA A 25 -13.85 13.78 -10.20
N LEU A 26 -13.61 12.47 -10.16
CA LEU A 26 -14.16 11.57 -9.14
C LEU A 26 -13.56 11.78 -7.74
N HIS A 27 -12.33 12.31 -7.66
CA HIS A 27 -11.67 12.61 -6.39
C HIS A 27 -12.43 13.65 -5.58
N HIS A 28 -13.02 14.67 -6.22
CA HIS A 28 -13.75 15.72 -5.50
C HIS A 28 -14.90 15.14 -4.66
N SER A 29 -15.63 14.17 -5.22
CA SER A 29 -16.71 13.48 -4.49
C SER A 29 -16.18 12.63 -3.34
N PHE A 30 -15.02 11.99 -3.53
CA PHE A 30 -14.34 11.20 -2.50
C PHE A 30 -13.82 12.06 -1.34
N VAL A 31 -13.33 13.27 -1.63
CA VAL A 31 -12.75 14.20 -0.64
C VAL A 31 -13.82 14.96 0.15
N ASN A 32 -14.99 15.23 -0.43
CA ASN A 32 -16.03 16.09 0.17
C ASN A 32 -16.43 15.70 1.61
N VAL A 33 -16.33 14.41 1.97
CA VAL A 33 -16.61 13.94 3.33
C VAL A 33 -15.63 14.47 4.38
N ALA A 34 -14.40 14.82 3.99
CA ALA A 34 -13.35 15.36 4.86
C ALA A 34 -13.50 16.87 5.10
N ALA A 35 -14.20 17.59 4.21
CA ALA A 35 -14.27 19.05 4.22
C ALA A 35 -14.92 19.66 5.48
N ARG A 36 -15.64 18.85 6.28
CA ARG A 36 -16.29 19.30 7.52
C ARG A 36 -15.30 19.64 8.64
N ALA A 37 -14.14 18.98 8.68
CA ALA A 37 -13.18 19.12 9.78
C ALA A 37 -11.71 18.98 9.31
N PRO A 38 -11.23 19.84 8.39
CA PRO A 38 -9.91 19.69 7.78
C PRO A 38 -8.77 20.21 8.66
N GLN A 39 -9.02 20.59 9.92
CA GLN A 39 -8.02 21.29 10.73
C GLN A 39 -6.77 20.43 10.94
N LEU A 40 -5.58 21.00 10.69
CA LEU A 40 -4.32 20.26 10.73
C LEU A 40 -4.05 19.58 12.09
N TRP A 41 -4.46 20.18 13.21
CA TRP A 41 -4.31 19.56 14.53
C TRP A 41 -5.10 18.26 14.67
N ARG A 42 -6.28 18.15 14.03
CA ARG A 42 -7.05 16.90 13.98
C ARG A 42 -6.34 15.85 13.13
N VAL A 43 -5.72 16.28 12.04
CA VAL A 43 -4.90 15.41 11.19
C VAL A 43 -3.73 14.85 11.99
N ALA A 44 -2.96 15.71 12.65
CA ALA A 44 -1.85 15.33 13.51
C ALA A 44 -2.30 14.39 14.64
N LEU A 45 -3.43 14.67 15.30
CA LEU A 45 -3.95 13.81 16.37
C LEU A 45 -4.27 12.38 15.89
N VAL A 46 -4.89 12.23 14.72
CA VAL A 46 -5.19 10.91 14.16
C VAL A 46 -3.92 10.19 13.72
N VAL A 47 -2.97 10.90 13.09
CA VAL A 47 -1.69 10.29 12.67
C VAL A 47 -0.91 9.81 13.89
N VAL A 48 -0.67 10.68 14.88
CA VAL A 48 0.06 10.31 16.10
C VAL A 48 -0.67 9.22 16.87
N GLY A 49 -2.00 9.32 17.00
CA GLY A 49 -2.79 8.29 17.66
C GLY A 49 -2.73 6.94 16.94
N PHE A 50 -2.76 6.95 15.61
CA PHE A 50 -2.60 5.73 14.81
C PHE A 50 -1.23 5.12 15.02
N GLU A 51 -0.15 5.90 14.92
CA GLU A 51 1.23 5.41 15.12
C GLU A 51 1.42 4.80 16.51
N VAL A 52 0.84 5.41 17.55
CA VAL A 52 0.88 4.86 18.91
C VAL A 52 0.13 3.53 19.00
N ILE A 53 -1.08 3.44 18.45
CA ILE A 53 -1.86 2.17 18.45
C ILE A 53 -1.13 1.11 17.64
N PHE A 54 -0.56 1.48 16.49
CA PHE A 54 0.16 0.58 15.62
C PHE A 54 1.44 0.05 16.28
N ALA A 55 2.20 0.91 16.94
CA ALA A 55 3.39 0.53 17.71
C ALA A 55 3.07 -0.43 18.88
N LEU A 56 1.90 -0.28 19.51
CA LEU A 56 1.42 -1.18 20.57
C LEU A 56 0.76 -2.45 20.03
N SER A 57 0.49 -2.54 18.73
CA SER A 57 -0.26 -3.67 18.16
C SER A 57 0.41 -5.03 18.35
N PRO A 58 1.75 -5.18 18.32
CA PRO A 58 2.39 -6.46 18.63
C PRO A 58 2.18 -6.91 20.08
N ASP A 59 2.32 -5.99 21.03
CA ASP A 59 2.10 -6.26 22.45
C ASP A 59 0.63 -6.64 22.73
N ILE A 60 -0.30 -5.94 22.07
CA ILE A 60 -1.73 -6.25 22.16
C ILE A 60 -2.00 -7.64 21.59
N MET A 61 -1.42 -7.99 20.43
CA MET A 61 -1.56 -9.32 19.82
C MET A 61 -1.05 -10.42 20.76
N MET A 62 0.09 -10.20 21.41
CA MET A 62 0.70 -11.14 22.37
C MET A 62 -0.19 -11.46 23.58
N ILE A 63 -1.07 -10.53 23.99
CA ILE A 63 -2.06 -10.77 25.05
C ILE A 63 -3.08 -11.83 24.62
N PHE A 64 -3.45 -11.87 23.33
CA PHE A 64 -4.43 -12.82 22.79
C PHE A 64 -3.81 -14.17 22.42
N LEU A 65 -2.48 -14.26 22.31
CA LEU A 65 -1.79 -15.52 22.03
C LEU A 65 -1.65 -16.36 23.31
N SER A 66 -2.27 -17.54 23.30
CA SER A 66 -2.19 -18.50 24.40
C SER A 66 -1.00 -19.45 24.24
N GLY A 67 -0.14 -19.49 25.25
CA GLY A 67 1.01 -20.40 25.31
C GLY A 67 2.29 -19.81 24.73
N GLU A 68 3.42 -20.26 25.26
CA GLU A 68 4.77 -19.80 24.90
C GLU A 68 5.08 -20.09 23.42
N ALA A 69 4.79 -21.30 22.94
CA ALA A 69 5.04 -21.68 21.55
C ALA A 69 4.33 -20.79 20.50
N ALA A 70 3.10 -20.32 20.78
CA ALA A 70 2.39 -19.42 19.87
C ALA A 70 3.01 -18.02 19.86
N ARG A 71 3.48 -17.56 21.03
CA ARG A 71 4.15 -16.27 21.19
C ARG A 71 5.52 -16.27 20.51
N ASP A 72 6.30 -17.33 20.69
CA ASP A 72 7.60 -17.49 20.03
C ASP A 72 7.44 -17.53 18.51
N ALA A 73 6.50 -18.34 18.02
CA ALA A 73 6.21 -18.39 16.59
C ALA A 73 5.79 -17.03 16.00
N TYR A 74 5.03 -16.23 16.76
CA TYR A 74 4.64 -14.87 16.38
C TYR A 74 5.82 -13.89 16.35
N LEU A 75 6.71 -13.95 17.36
CA LEU A 75 7.89 -13.09 17.43
C LEU A 75 8.89 -13.43 16.33
N GLU A 76 9.10 -14.72 16.05
CA GLU A 76 10.00 -15.18 14.98
C GLU A 76 9.45 -14.85 13.58
N GLY A 77 8.14 -15.04 13.36
CA GLY A 77 7.51 -14.75 12.08
C GLY A 77 7.99 -15.62 10.90
N THR A 78 8.65 -16.75 11.16
CA THR A 78 9.21 -17.67 10.16
C THR A 78 8.26 -18.81 9.78
N SER A 79 7.29 -19.11 10.66
CA SER A 79 6.24 -20.12 10.43
C SER A 79 5.00 -19.50 9.79
N ALA A 80 4.20 -20.30 9.07
CA ALA A 80 2.95 -19.83 8.45
C ALA A 80 2.03 -19.15 9.49
N PHE A 81 1.90 -19.75 10.68
CA PHE A 81 1.14 -19.17 11.79
C PHE A 81 1.72 -17.82 12.21
N GLY A 82 3.03 -17.77 12.47
CA GLY A 82 3.71 -16.55 12.92
C GLY A 82 3.57 -15.40 11.94
N THR A 83 3.88 -15.65 10.66
CA THR A 83 3.75 -14.68 9.58
C THR A 83 2.31 -14.18 9.43
N LEU A 84 1.32 -15.08 9.42
CA LEU A 84 -0.09 -14.68 9.31
C LEU A 84 -0.53 -13.88 10.53
N ALA A 85 -0.13 -14.27 11.74
CA ALA A 85 -0.44 -13.56 12.97
C ALA A 85 0.17 -12.15 12.99
N GLN A 86 1.39 -11.97 12.45
CA GLN A 86 2.01 -10.67 12.22
C GLN A 86 1.19 -9.80 11.26
N PHE A 87 0.71 -10.33 10.13
CA PHE A 87 -0.17 -9.56 9.23
C PHE A 87 -1.53 -9.23 9.86
N PHE A 88 -2.08 -10.13 10.68
CA PHE A 88 -3.35 -9.87 11.35
C PHE A 88 -3.27 -8.79 12.45
N THR A 89 -2.08 -8.38 12.91
CA THR A 89 -1.99 -7.22 13.83
C THR A 89 -2.47 -5.92 13.18
N PHE A 90 -2.45 -5.83 11.85
CA PHE A 90 -3.02 -4.70 11.13
C PHE A 90 -4.54 -4.55 11.36
N VAL A 91 -5.26 -5.59 11.80
CA VAL A 91 -6.65 -5.46 12.27
C VAL A 91 -6.73 -4.46 13.42
N ILE A 92 -5.80 -4.51 14.38
CA ILE A 92 -5.75 -3.61 15.54
C ILE A 92 -5.53 -2.17 15.06
N GLY A 93 -4.58 -1.98 14.12
CA GLY A 93 -4.35 -0.68 13.47
C GLY A 93 -5.58 -0.16 12.73
N CYS A 94 -6.27 -1.02 11.98
CA CYS A 94 -7.50 -0.67 11.24
C CYS A 94 -8.60 -0.20 12.19
N VAL A 95 -8.86 -0.97 13.26
CA VAL A 95 -9.85 -0.63 14.29
C VAL A 95 -9.48 0.68 14.97
N GLY A 96 -8.20 0.85 15.33
CA GLY A 96 -7.66 2.10 15.89
C GLY A 96 -7.88 3.31 14.98
N LEU A 97 -7.57 3.18 13.70
CA LEU A 97 -7.79 4.23 12.70
C LEU A 97 -9.27 4.62 12.61
N VAL A 98 -10.18 3.64 12.50
CA VAL A 98 -11.62 3.89 12.39
C VAL A 98 -12.18 4.51 13.67
N MET A 99 -11.69 4.08 14.84
CA MET A 99 -12.05 4.68 16.13
C MET A 99 -11.61 6.15 16.19
N LEU A 100 -10.34 6.44 15.88
CA LEU A 100 -9.81 7.81 15.87
C LEU A 100 -10.55 8.68 14.84
N LEU A 101 -10.85 8.14 13.67
CA LEU A 101 -11.63 8.84 12.65
C LEU A 101 -13.05 9.19 13.15
N ASN A 102 -13.72 8.28 13.85
CA ASN A 102 -15.03 8.54 14.45
C ASN A 102 -14.95 9.62 15.53
N LEU A 103 -14.02 9.49 16.47
CA LEU A 103 -13.89 10.40 17.61
C LEU A 103 -13.47 11.82 17.18
N VAL A 104 -12.54 11.92 16.23
CA VAL A 104 -11.95 13.19 15.84
C VAL A 104 -12.73 13.87 14.71
N HIS A 105 -13.34 13.11 13.79
CA HIS A 105 -14.00 13.67 12.60
C HIS A 105 -15.49 13.34 12.48
N GLY A 106 -16.04 12.47 13.33
CA GLY A 106 -17.43 12.00 13.22
C GLY A 106 -17.68 11.21 11.93
N ARG A 107 -16.64 10.51 11.43
CA ARG A 107 -16.66 9.81 10.15
C ARG A 107 -16.48 8.31 10.36
N GLY A 108 -17.28 7.52 9.63
CA GLY A 108 -17.21 6.06 9.65
C GLY A 108 -16.26 5.46 8.61
N PHE A 109 -16.03 4.15 8.74
CA PHE A 109 -15.18 3.32 7.87
C PHE A 109 -15.41 3.56 6.37
N TRP A 110 -16.66 3.53 5.90
CA TRP A 110 -16.99 3.68 4.48
C TRP A 110 -16.58 5.02 3.87
N SER A 111 -16.37 6.05 4.69
CA SER A 111 -15.89 7.35 4.21
C SER A 111 -14.42 7.31 3.75
N LEU A 112 -13.65 6.31 4.18
CA LEU A 112 -12.29 6.10 3.73
C LEU A 112 -12.24 5.35 2.40
N ILE A 113 -13.26 4.53 2.08
CA ILE A 113 -13.26 3.63 0.91
C ILE A 113 -13.90 4.25 -0.32
N GLY A 114 -14.99 5.00 -0.15
CA GLY A 114 -15.82 5.45 -1.27
C GLY A 114 -16.91 4.42 -1.63
N PRO A 115 -17.57 4.55 -2.79
CA PRO A 115 -18.71 3.70 -3.13
C PRO A 115 -18.31 2.22 -3.26
N ALA A 116 -18.88 1.36 -2.41
CA ALA A 116 -18.44 -0.02 -2.20
C ALA A 116 -18.44 -0.86 -3.49
N GLN A 117 -19.48 -0.77 -4.31
CA GLN A 117 -19.58 -1.54 -5.56
C GLN A 117 -18.48 -1.18 -6.56
N SER A 118 -18.19 0.12 -6.73
CA SER A 118 -17.09 0.53 -7.61
C SER A 118 -15.72 0.24 -7.00
N ALA A 119 -15.58 0.34 -5.68
CA ALA A 119 -14.35 -0.04 -5.00
C ALA A 119 -14.03 -1.51 -5.20
N TRP A 120 -15.00 -2.40 -4.99
CA TRP A 120 -14.81 -3.83 -5.20
C TRP A 120 -14.46 -4.17 -6.66
N ARG A 121 -15.20 -3.60 -7.62
CA ARG A 121 -14.91 -3.78 -9.05
C ARG A 121 -13.48 -3.35 -9.40
N ASN A 122 -13.06 -2.19 -8.92
CA ASN A 122 -11.73 -1.65 -9.21
C ASN A 122 -10.64 -2.47 -8.52
N LEU A 123 -10.87 -2.94 -7.29
CA LEU A 123 -9.97 -3.85 -6.59
C LEU A 123 -9.73 -5.10 -7.42
N CYS A 124 -10.80 -5.81 -7.81
CA CYS A 124 -10.66 -7.04 -8.58
C CYS A 124 -9.99 -6.79 -9.95
N ALA A 125 -10.42 -5.76 -10.68
CA ALA A 125 -9.87 -5.46 -12.00
C ALA A 125 -8.37 -5.12 -11.93
N VAL A 126 -7.97 -4.28 -10.98
CA VAL A 126 -6.57 -3.90 -10.80
C VAL A 126 -5.73 -5.06 -10.25
N ALA A 127 -6.22 -5.78 -9.25
CA ALA A 127 -5.50 -6.92 -8.69
C ALA A 127 -5.18 -7.96 -9.78
N TRP A 128 -6.16 -8.30 -10.63
CA TRP A 128 -5.93 -9.20 -11.76
C TRP A 128 -5.00 -8.61 -12.82
N GLY A 129 -5.21 -7.36 -13.22
CA GLY A 129 -4.36 -6.71 -14.23
C GLY A 129 -2.90 -6.61 -13.82
N VAL A 130 -2.65 -6.27 -12.55
CA VAL A 130 -1.30 -6.20 -11.98
C VAL A 130 -0.71 -7.59 -11.77
N ALA A 131 -1.49 -8.56 -11.27
CA ALA A 131 -1.02 -9.94 -11.09
C ALA A 131 -0.60 -10.57 -12.42
N LEU A 132 -1.34 -10.34 -13.52
CA LEU A 132 -0.96 -10.86 -14.85
C LEU A 132 0.36 -10.27 -15.36
N VAL A 133 0.60 -8.98 -15.09
CA VAL A 133 1.86 -8.33 -15.45
C VAL A 133 3.01 -8.85 -14.61
N LEU A 134 2.82 -9.03 -13.30
CA LEU A 134 3.82 -9.63 -12.43
C LEU A 134 4.13 -11.07 -12.86
N LEU A 135 3.12 -11.90 -13.16
CA LEU A 135 3.33 -13.24 -13.75
C LEU A 135 4.16 -13.19 -15.04
N ALA A 136 3.88 -12.23 -15.92
CA ALA A 136 4.64 -12.08 -17.15
C ALA A 136 6.09 -11.64 -16.89
N GLN A 137 6.33 -10.81 -15.86
CA GLN A 137 7.68 -10.40 -15.46
C GLN A 137 8.51 -11.57 -14.94
N GLU A 138 7.91 -12.54 -14.23
CA GLU A 138 8.62 -13.76 -13.78
C GLU A 138 9.17 -14.61 -14.96
N LEU A 139 8.64 -14.43 -16.17
CA LEU A 139 9.14 -15.10 -17.37
C LEU A 139 10.37 -14.39 -17.98
N LEU A 140 10.64 -13.15 -17.57
CA LEU A 140 11.73 -12.33 -18.09
C LEU A 140 13.01 -12.49 -17.25
N PRO A 141 14.20 -12.34 -17.85
CA PRO A 141 15.44 -12.35 -17.10
C PRO A 141 15.59 -11.07 -16.23
N PRO A 142 16.42 -11.11 -15.16
CA PRO A 142 17.21 -12.26 -14.72
C PRO A 142 16.37 -13.31 -13.99
N TRP A 143 16.66 -14.59 -14.24
CA TRP A 143 16.02 -15.70 -13.53
C TRP A 143 16.79 -16.05 -12.27
N TYR A 144 16.08 -16.45 -11.23
CA TYR A 144 16.67 -16.96 -10.01
C TYR A 144 17.42 -18.28 -10.27
N ASP A 145 18.58 -18.45 -9.63
CA ASP A 145 19.25 -19.75 -9.59
C ASP A 145 18.52 -20.66 -8.59
N LEU A 146 17.71 -21.58 -9.14
CA LEU A 146 16.98 -22.59 -8.36
C LEU A 146 17.80 -23.88 -8.15
N GLY A 147 19.06 -23.91 -8.60
CA GLY A 147 19.86 -25.14 -8.75
C GLY A 147 20.59 -25.64 -7.51
N SER A 148 20.85 -24.79 -6.50
CA SER A 148 21.46 -25.27 -5.25
C SER A 148 21.02 -24.46 -4.02
N GLY A 149 20.27 -25.13 -3.13
CA GLY A 149 19.94 -24.60 -1.80
C GLY A 149 18.56 -23.94 -1.64
N VAL A 150 17.83 -23.68 -2.73
CA VAL A 150 16.45 -23.19 -2.64
C VAL A 150 15.53 -24.33 -2.19
N GLU A 151 14.86 -24.16 -1.06
CA GLU A 151 13.79 -25.05 -0.62
C GLU A 151 12.48 -24.64 -1.31
N VAL A 152 11.84 -25.60 -1.99
CA VAL A 152 10.48 -25.44 -2.52
C VAL A 152 9.51 -26.13 -1.59
N ARG A 153 8.62 -25.36 -0.95
CA ARG A 153 7.62 -25.93 -0.04
C ARG A 153 6.65 -26.83 -0.79
N PRO A 154 6.03 -27.84 -0.12
CA PRO A 154 5.07 -28.73 -0.76
C PRO A 154 3.91 -27.95 -1.40
N PHE A 155 3.86 -27.97 -2.74
CA PHE A 155 2.99 -27.10 -3.53
C PHE A 155 1.51 -27.18 -3.11
N ALA A 156 0.99 -28.39 -2.86
CA ALA A 156 -0.40 -28.58 -2.42
C ALA A 156 -0.69 -27.92 -1.05
N ARG A 157 0.26 -27.96 -0.11
CA ARG A 157 0.09 -27.30 1.20
C ARG A 157 0.18 -25.78 1.06
N TRP A 158 1.11 -25.31 0.22
CA TRP A 158 1.25 -23.88 -0.07
C TRP A 158 -0.02 -23.31 -0.74
N LEU A 159 -0.63 -24.02 -1.70
CA LEU A 159 -1.90 -23.61 -2.32
C LEU A 159 -3.02 -23.39 -1.29
N LEU A 160 -3.07 -24.20 -0.23
CA LEU A 160 -4.05 -24.06 0.85
C LEU A 160 -3.81 -22.80 1.71
N LEU A 161 -2.60 -22.24 1.72
CA LEU A 161 -2.28 -21.01 2.43
C LEU A 161 -2.73 -19.77 1.67
N ILE A 162 -2.82 -19.82 0.34
CA ILE A 162 -3.13 -18.64 -0.49
C ILE A 162 -4.40 -17.91 -0.03
N PRO A 163 -5.56 -18.55 0.20
CA PRO A 163 -6.77 -17.82 0.58
C PRO A 163 -6.65 -17.07 1.91
N VAL A 164 -6.02 -17.69 2.92
CA VAL A 164 -5.84 -17.06 4.23
C VAL A 164 -4.77 -15.96 4.19
N THR A 165 -3.69 -16.17 3.42
CA THR A 165 -2.67 -15.14 3.21
C THR A 165 -3.26 -13.94 2.48
N LEU A 166 -4.02 -14.13 1.40
CA LEU A 166 -4.66 -13.03 0.68
C LEU A 166 -5.64 -12.24 1.57
N LEU A 167 -6.35 -12.90 2.48
CA LEU A 167 -7.20 -12.22 3.45
C LEU A 167 -6.37 -11.38 4.44
N ALA A 168 -5.29 -11.94 4.99
CA ALA A 168 -4.40 -11.22 5.90
C ALA A 168 -3.73 -10.01 5.20
N LEU A 169 -3.25 -10.20 3.97
CA LEU A 169 -2.68 -9.13 3.16
C LEU A 169 -3.72 -8.07 2.79
N LEU A 170 -4.96 -8.46 2.48
CA LEU A 170 -6.04 -7.50 2.22
C LEU A 170 -6.29 -6.59 3.43
N VAL A 171 -6.22 -7.13 4.64
CA VAL A 171 -6.31 -6.33 5.87
C VAL A 171 -5.09 -5.42 6.01
N GLN A 172 -3.88 -5.95 5.82
CA GLN A 172 -2.64 -5.19 5.93
C GLN A 172 -2.60 -4.02 4.94
N VAL A 173 -2.62 -4.30 3.64
CA VAL A 173 -2.60 -3.26 2.60
C VAL A 173 -3.82 -2.37 2.70
N GLY A 174 -4.99 -2.92 3.05
CA GLY A 174 -6.22 -2.15 3.23
C GLY A 174 -6.08 -1.11 4.32
N THR A 175 -5.46 -1.45 5.45
CA THR A 175 -5.23 -0.54 6.58
C THR A 175 -4.28 0.59 6.19
N GLU A 176 -3.18 0.27 5.51
CA GLU A 176 -2.23 1.26 5.02
C GLU A 176 -2.88 2.19 3.99
N GLU A 177 -3.57 1.64 3.00
CA GLU A 177 -4.27 2.45 2.00
C GLU A 177 -5.37 3.32 2.63
N MET A 178 -6.09 2.81 3.65
CA MET A 178 -7.05 3.60 4.42
C MET A 178 -6.40 4.78 5.13
N LEU A 179 -5.21 4.64 5.72
CA LEU A 179 -4.50 5.75 6.35
C LEU A 179 -3.99 6.75 5.31
N PHE A 180 -3.27 6.29 4.30
CA PHE A 180 -2.55 7.17 3.39
C PHE A 180 -3.44 7.77 2.30
N ARG A 181 -4.27 6.94 1.65
CA ARG A 181 -5.10 7.33 0.49
C ARG A 181 -6.55 7.62 0.92
N GLY A 182 -7.04 6.90 1.92
CA GLY A 182 -8.38 7.10 2.49
C GLY A 182 -8.46 8.30 3.44
N TYR A 183 -7.45 8.54 4.27
CA TYR A 183 -7.49 9.59 5.29
C TYR A 183 -6.59 10.78 4.93
N LEU A 184 -5.27 10.60 4.87
CA LEU A 184 -4.31 11.69 4.67
C LEU A 184 -4.52 12.42 3.34
N GLN A 185 -4.64 11.68 2.24
CA GLN A 185 -4.90 12.25 0.93
C GLN A 185 -6.20 13.07 0.90
N GLN A 186 -7.27 12.60 1.54
CA GLN A 186 -8.51 13.37 1.64
C GLN A 186 -8.34 14.66 2.44
N GLN A 187 -7.71 14.57 3.63
CA GLN A 187 -7.53 15.73 4.50
C GLN A 187 -6.62 16.78 3.87
N PHE A 188 -5.52 16.36 3.26
CA PHE A 188 -4.59 17.26 2.57
C PHE A 188 -5.22 17.87 1.32
N ALA A 189 -6.13 17.17 0.64
CA ALA A 189 -6.88 17.74 -0.48
C ALA A 189 -7.88 18.83 -0.03
N CYS A 190 -8.38 18.76 1.20
CA CYS A 190 -9.15 19.85 1.80
C CYS A 190 -8.28 21.04 2.23
N LEU A 191 -7.01 20.79 2.61
CA LEU A 191 -6.07 21.82 3.05
C LEU A 191 -5.38 22.55 1.89
N SER A 192 -5.19 21.91 0.74
CA SER A 192 -4.51 22.50 -0.42
C SER A 192 -5.02 21.95 -1.74
N LYS A 193 -5.15 22.84 -2.72
CA LYS A 193 -5.48 22.48 -4.11
C LYS A 193 -4.28 21.88 -4.86
N GLN A 194 -3.06 22.02 -4.33
CA GLN A 194 -1.84 21.56 -5.01
C GLN A 194 -1.69 20.04 -4.90
N ARG A 195 -1.59 19.37 -6.05
CA ARG A 195 -1.55 17.89 -6.14
C ARG A 195 -0.40 17.26 -5.35
N TRP A 196 0.76 17.90 -5.33
CA TRP A 196 1.90 17.38 -4.57
C TRP A 196 1.65 17.38 -3.06
N VAL A 197 0.76 18.25 -2.53
CA VAL A 197 0.43 18.27 -1.09
C VAL A 197 -0.38 17.04 -0.71
N TRP A 198 -1.39 16.68 -1.50
CA TRP A 198 -2.30 15.58 -1.16
C TRP A 198 -1.93 14.23 -1.79
N MET A 199 -1.05 14.19 -2.80
CA MET A 199 -0.46 12.95 -3.33
C MET A 199 0.96 12.75 -2.82
N GLY A 200 1.81 13.77 -2.95
CA GLY A 200 3.25 13.67 -2.71
C GLY A 200 3.58 13.50 -1.24
N ILE A 201 3.04 14.36 -0.36
CA ILE A 201 3.36 14.28 1.08
C ILE A 201 2.97 12.92 1.68
N PRO A 202 1.73 12.39 1.50
CA PRO A 202 1.39 11.07 2.03
C PRO A 202 2.25 9.96 1.44
N SER A 203 2.65 10.06 0.16
CA SER A 203 3.53 9.08 -0.48
C SER A 203 4.94 9.08 0.11
N ILE A 204 5.50 10.26 0.38
CA ILE A 204 6.81 10.40 1.04
C ILE A 204 6.74 9.89 2.48
N MET A 205 5.65 10.17 3.20
CA MET A 205 5.44 9.62 4.55
C MET A 205 5.37 8.09 4.52
N PHE A 206 4.60 7.52 3.58
CA PHE A 206 4.51 6.08 3.38
C PHE A 206 5.89 5.47 3.08
N GLY A 207 6.65 6.05 2.16
CA GLY A 207 8.02 5.61 1.89
C GLY A 207 8.96 5.74 3.07
N GLY A 208 8.86 6.82 3.84
CA GLY A 208 9.64 7.02 5.06
C GLY A 208 9.49 5.86 6.05
N LEU A 209 8.26 5.39 6.29
CA LEU A 209 8.01 4.24 7.17
C LEU A 209 8.68 2.95 6.68
N HIS A 210 8.85 2.79 5.36
CA HIS A 210 9.45 1.61 4.75
C HIS A 210 10.97 1.64 4.74
N TYR A 211 11.61 2.71 5.23
CA TYR A 211 13.08 2.75 5.36
C TYR A 211 13.61 1.60 6.24
N TRP A 212 12.85 1.21 7.26
CA TRP A 212 13.20 0.15 8.19
C TRP A 212 13.00 -1.28 7.64
N ASN A 213 12.53 -1.42 6.41
CA ASN A 213 12.49 -2.73 5.73
C ASN A 213 13.88 -3.15 5.22
N GLY A 214 14.84 -2.23 5.16
CA GLY A 214 16.21 -2.53 4.77
C GLY A 214 17.12 -2.81 5.97
N ASN A 215 18.17 -3.59 5.75
CA ASN A 215 19.15 -4.00 6.75
C ASN A 215 20.33 -3.01 6.87
N GLY A 216 20.33 -1.95 6.06
CA GLY A 216 21.35 -0.89 6.06
C GLY A 216 20.84 0.39 5.43
N ALA A 217 21.66 1.44 5.47
CA ALA A 217 21.23 2.76 4.99
C ALA A 217 20.93 2.80 3.49
N THR A 218 21.69 2.05 2.68
CA THR A 218 21.45 1.94 1.24
C THR A 218 20.14 1.21 0.96
N GLU A 219 19.96 -0.01 1.49
CA GLU A 219 18.76 -0.80 1.26
C GLU A 219 17.51 -0.11 1.81
N GLY A 220 17.62 0.50 2.99
CA GLY A 220 16.52 1.26 3.59
C GLY A 220 16.09 2.44 2.71
N LEU A 221 17.02 3.18 2.12
CA LEU A 221 16.66 4.25 1.19
C LEU A 221 16.02 3.71 -0.09
N MET A 222 16.48 2.56 -0.59
CA MET A 222 15.88 1.92 -1.76
C MET A 222 14.43 1.52 -1.49
N TRP A 223 14.14 0.90 -0.33
CA TRP A 223 12.78 0.61 0.11
C TRP A 223 11.94 1.88 0.24
N ALA A 224 12.48 2.94 0.83
CA ALA A 224 11.78 4.20 0.99
C ALA A 224 11.44 4.86 -0.35
N LEU A 225 12.37 4.86 -1.32
CA LEU A 225 12.14 5.40 -2.66
C LEU A 225 11.11 4.58 -3.43
N TRP A 226 11.23 3.25 -3.39
CA TRP A 226 10.30 2.34 -4.05
C TRP A 226 8.88 2.48 -3.47
N ALA A 227 8.77 2.46 -2.14
CA ALA A 227 7.50 2.64 -1.46
C ALA A 227 6.93 4.05 -1.68
N THR A 228 7.75 5.10 -1.79
CA THR A 228 7.28 6.45 -2.18
C THR A 228 6.66 6.44 -3.58
N MET A 229 7.28 5.73 -4.53
CA MET A 229 6.74 5.63 -5.89
C MET A 229 5.45 4.82 -5.96
N LEU A 230 5.38 3.71 -5.22
CA LEU A 230 4.14 2.93 -5.02
C LEU A 230 3.05 3.80 -4.35
N GLY A 231 3.46 4.53 -3.33
CA GLY A 231 2.88 5.73 -2.74
C GLY A 231 2.03 6.52 -3.73
N ALA A 232 2.76 7.14 -4.66
CA ALA A 232 2.25 8.04 -5.66
C ALA A 232 1.36 7.34 -6.69
N ALA A 233 1.69 6.10 -7.08
CA ALA A 233 0.88 5.28 -7.98
C ALA A 233 -0.52 5.02 -7.38
N CYS A 234 -0.59 4.55 -6.13
CA CYS A 234 -1.85 4.35 -5.42
C CYS A 234 -2.62 5.66 -5.20
N ALA A 235 -1.93 6.77 -4.94
CA ALA A 235 -2.57 8.08 -4.81
C ALA A 235 -3.24 8.54 -6.12
N ASP A 236 -2.58 8.35 -7.27
CA ASP A 236 -3.14 8.63 -8.61
C ASP A 236 -4.35 7.74 -8.90
N LEU A 237 -4.25 6.44 -8.63
CA LEU A 237 -5.33 5.48 -8.83
C LEU A 237 -6.56 5.82 -7.96
N THR A 238 -6.35 6.18 -6.70
CA THR A 238 -7.41 6.61 -5.79
C THR A 238 -8.10 7.87 -6.30
N ALA A 239 -7.33 8.88 -6.73
CA ALA A 239 -7.88 10.13 -7.25
C ALA A 239 -8.69 9.93 -8.55
N ARG A 240 -8.24 9.03 -9.43
CA ARG A 240 -8.95 8.75 -10.69
C ARG A 240 -10.21 7.96 -10.51
N SER A 241 -10.18 7.00 -9.60
CA SER A 241 -11.30 6.09 -9.37
C SER A 241 -12.33 6.63 -8.39
N GLY A 242 -11.96 7.61 -7.56
CA GLY A 242 -12.82 8.15 -6.49
C GLY A 242 -13.13 7.10 -5.41
N ASN A 243 -12.27 6.10 -5.25
CA ASN A 243 -12.36 5.06 -4.22
C ASN A 243 -11.00 4.41 -3.96
N LEU A 244 -10.89 3.68 -2.86
CA LEU A 244 -9.66 2.97 -2.46
C LEU A 244 -9.39 1.70 -3.28
N GLY A 245 -10.41 1.14 -3.95
CA GLY A 245 -10.34 -0.20 -4.53
C GLY A 245 -9.17 -0.39 -5.48
N ALA A 246 -8.91 0.58 -6.37
CA ALA A 246 -7.82 0.50 -7.33
C ALA A 246 -6.44 0.48 -6.66
N ALA A 247 -6.23 1.29 -5.62
CA ALA A 247 -4.98 1.30 -4.85
C ALA A 247 -4.77 -0.01 -4.09
N VAL A 248 -5.81 -0.48 -3.38
CA VAL A 248 -5.79 -1.76 -2.66
C VAL A 248 -5.51 -2.93 -3.61
N GLY A 249 -6.09 -2.94 -4.81
CA GLY A 249 -5.84 -4.00 -5.79
C GLY A 249 -4.40 -4.06 -6.26
N LEU A 250 -3.78 -2.91 -6.55
CA LEU A 250 -2.37 -2.84 -6.96
C LEU A 250 -1.47 -3.32 -5.83
N HIS A 251 -1.68 -2.77 -4.63
CA HIS A 251 -0.86 -3.07 -3.46
C HIS A 251 -1.00 -4.55 -3.05
N LEU A 252 -2.22 -5.09 -3.04
CA LEU A 252 -2.47 -6.50 -2.73
C LEU A 252 -1.74 -7.42 -3.72
N ALA A 253 -1.84 -7.16 -5.03
CA ALA A 253 -1.18 -7.99 -6.02
C ALA A 253 0.36 -7.97 -5.85
N ASN A 254 0.95 -6.79 -5.66
CA ASN A 254 2.37 -6.64 -5.39
C ASN A 254 2.81 -7.43 -4.15
N ASN A 255 2.14 -7.23 -3.02
CA ASN A 255 2.52 -7.87 -1.75
C ASN A 255 2.27 -9.37 -1.79
N ALA A 256 1.19 -9.81 -2.45
CA ALA A 256 0.93 -11.23 -2.65
C ALA A 256 2.09 -11.91 -3.41
N PHE A 257 2.59 -11.30 -4.48
CA PHE A 257 3.75 -11.83 -5.21
C PHE A 257 5.00 -11.89 -4.32
N ALA A 258 5.34 -10.78 -3.68
CA ALA A 258 6.53 -10.70 -2.85
C ALA A 258 6.51 -11.74 -1.71
N ILE A 259 5.37 -11.92 -1.05
CA ILE A 259 5.26 -12.70 0.19
C ILE A 259 4.93 -14.18 -0.06
N LEU A 260 4.10 -14.49 -1.07
CA LEU A 260 3.72 -15.88 -1.36
C LEU A 260 4.78 -16.62 -2.17
N LEU A 261 5.58 -15.94 -3.00
CA LEU A 261 6.54 -16.61 -3.86
C LEU A 261 7.90 -16.74 -3.20
N TYR A 262 8.43 -15.68 -2.60
CA TYR A 262 9.85 -15.61 -2.26
C TYR A 262 10.09 -15.31 -0.78
N GLY A 263 11.10 -15.94 -0.19
CA GLY A 263 11.57 -15.65 1.16
C GLY A 263 13.00 -16.13 1.37
N ILE A 264 13.66 -15.60 2.41
CA ILE A 264 14.99 -16.05 2.85
C ILE A 264 14.81 -16.90 4.10
N SER A 265 15.36 -18.11 4.11
CA SER A 265 15.24 -19.02 5.24
C SER A 265 15.72 -18.34 6.52
N GLY A 266 14.92 -18.45 7.60
CA GLY A 266 15.22 -17.83 8.90
C GLY A 266 14.87 -16.34 9.03
N TRP A 267 14.49 -15.66 7.95
CA TRP A 267 14.03 -14.27 8.02
C TRP A 267 12.54 -14.19 8.38
N ALA A 268 12.14 -13.13 9.10
CA ALA A 268 10.74 -12.87 9.43
C ALA A 268 9.89 -12.63 8.18
N GLY A 269 8.60 -13.00 8.24
CA GLY A 269 7.65 -12.82 7.15
C GLY A 269 7.68 -13.92 6.07
N THR A 270 8.50 -14.95 6.22
CA THR A 270 8.74 -15.97 5.18
C THR A 270 7.89 -17.24 5.33
N GLY A 271 7.04 -17.30 6.36
CA GLY A 271 6.24 -18.47 6.72
C GLY A 271 5.21 -18.92 5.69
N VAL A 272 4.93 -18.10 4.67
CA VAL A 272 3.96 -18.40 3.60
C VAL A 272 4.57 -18.42 2.19
N ALA A 273 5.88 -18.14 2.05
CA ALA A 273 6.60 -18.19 0.78
C ALA A 273 6.68 -19.62 0.19
N LEU A 274 6.68 -19.74 -1.13
CA LEU A 274 6.85 -21.00 -1.85
C LEU A 274 8.32 -21.40 -1.97
N PHE A 275 9.14 -20.44 -2.41
CA PHE A 275 10.58 -20.57 -2.61
C PHE A 275 11.31 -19.92 -1.44
N LEU A 276 12.02 -20.72 -0.66
CA LEU A 276 12.91 -20.24 0.41
C LEU A 276 14.35 -20.35 -0.07
N PHE A 277 14.98 -19.19 -0.26
CA PHE A 277 16.41 -19.10 -0.52
C PHE A 277 17.21 -19.43 0.74
N PRO A 278 18.46 -19.92 0.60
CA PRO A 278 19.35 -20.17 1.73
C PRO A 278 19.45 -18.97 2.66
N TYR A 279 19.68 -19.23 3.96
CA TYR A 279 19.94 -18.17 4.92
C TYR A 279 21.13 -17.32 4.46
N VAL A 280 20.94 -16.01 4.52
CA VAL A 280 21.99 -15.00 4.34
C VAL A 280 21.95 -14.12 5.58
N ASP A 281 23.12 -13.80 6.14
CA ASP A 281 23.20 -12.90 7.28
C ASP A 281 22.74 -11.49 6.84
N PRO A 282 21.76 -10.86 7.53
CA PRO A 282 21.31 -9.50 7.22
C PRO A 282 22.44 -8.48 7.09
N ILE A 283 23.58 -8.69 7.75
CA ILE A 283 24.75 -7.81 7.64
C ILE A 283 25.31 -7.74 6.21
N GLU A 284 25.08 -8.74 5.37
CA GLU A 284 25.49 -8.71 3.95
C GLU A 284 24.71 -7.64 3.17
N TYR A 285 23.53 -7.26 3.63
CA TYR A 285 22.70 -6.20 3.06
C TYR A 285 22.86 -4.85 3.80
N SER A 286 23.70 -4.77 4.83
CA SER A 286 23.82 -3.58 5.69
C SER A 286 24.73 -2.48 5.11
N ALA A 287 24.74 -2.32 3.78
CA ALA A 287 25.62 -1.37 3.11
C ALA A 287 25.36 0.09 3.53
N GLU A 288 26.44 0.83 3.74
CA GLU A 288 26.40 2.28 4.03
C GLU A 288 25.88 3.08 2.85
N ILE A 289 25.42 4.31 3.11
CA ILE A 289 24.84 5.22 2.12
C ILE A 289 25.79 5.56 0.96
N SER A 290 27.11 5.40 1.17
CA SER A 290 28.16 5.60 0.18
C SER A 290 28.10 4.59 -0.99
N ALA A 291 27.35 3.49 -0.84
CA ALA A 291 27.14 2.50 -1.90
C ALA A 291 26.06 2.91 -2.93
N LEU A 292 25.16 3.83 -2.57
CA LEU A 292 24.07 4.30 -3.47
C LEU A 292 24.51 4.74 -4.87
N PRO A 293 25.60 5.52 -5.07
CA PRO A 293 26.01 5.96 -6.40
C PRO A 293 26.72 4.87 -7.22
N THR A 294 26.84 3.63 -6.71
CA THR A 294 27.46 2.56 -7.49
C THR A 294 26.57 2.19 -8.69
N PRO A 295 27.17 1.87 -9.87
CA PRO A 295 26.39 1.57 -11.07
C PRO A 295 25.38 0.43 -10.89
N TRP A 296 25.73 -0.57 -10.08
CA TRP A 296 24.86 -1.70 -9.79
C TRP A 296 23.61 -1.29 -9.00
N ILE A 297 23.77 -0.51 -7.92
CA ILE A 297 22.64 -0.05 -7.11
C ILE A 297 21.77 0.92 -7.91
N ILE A 298 22.36 1.81 -8.71
CA ILE A 298 21.60 2.69 -9.61
C ILE A 298 20.73 1.87 -10.57
N PHE A 299 21.30 0.82 -11.18
CA PHE A 299 20.56 -0.06 -12.07
C PHE A 299 19.42 -0.80 -11.34
N GLN A 300 19.67 -1.30 -10.13
CA GLN A 300 18.66 -1.97 -9.31
C GLN A 300 17.50 -1.03 -8.95
N VAL A 301 17.80 0.20 -8.48
CA VAL A 301 16.79 1.22 -8.19
C VAL A 301 15.99 1.56 -9.44
N ALA A 302 16.65 1.76 -10.59
CA ALA A 302 15.96 2.04 -11.84
C ALA A 302 15.02 0.90 -12.26
N GLY A 303 15.45 -0.36 -12.12
CA GLY A 303 14.61 -1.53 -12.37
C GLY A 303 13.40 -1.62 -11.44
N GLN A 304 13.61 -1.35 -10.15
CA GLN A 304 12.54 -1.29 -9.16
C GLN A 304 11.52 -0.19 -9.47
N MET A 305 11.98 1.03 -9.81
CA MET A 305 11.10 2.13 -10.22
C MET A 305 10.34 1.81 -11.52
N LEU A 306 11.01 1.17 -12.49
CA LEU A 306 10.38 0.72 -13.72
C LEU A 306 9.29 -0.31 -13.44
N SER A 307 9.52 -1.25 -12.52
CA SER A 307 8.50 -2.22 -12.12
C SER A 307 7.25 -1.54 -11.54
N VAL A 308 7.42 -0.54 -10.65
CA VAL A 308 6.28 0.26 -10.14
C VAL A 308 5.56 0.99 -11.26
N LEU A 309 6.29 1.57 -12.21
CA LEU A 309 5.70 2.24 -13.37
C LEU A 309 4.85 1.27 -14.21
N VAL A 310 5.35 0.07 -14.47
CA VAL A 310 4.64 -0.95 -15.26
C VAL A 310 3.39 -1.43 -14.52
N MET A 311 3.47 -1.70 -13.21
CA MET A 311 2.30 -2.05 -12.39
C MET A 311 1.24 -0.92 -12.40
N TRP A 312 1.68 0.34 -12.25
CA TRP A 312 0.78 1.49 -12.32
C TRP A 312 0.11 1.61 -13.69
N LEU A 313 0.84 1.40 -14.80
CA LEU A 313 0.26 1.41 -16.15
C LEU A 313 -0.79 0.30 -16.32
N ALA A 314 -0.52 -0.91 -15.82
CA ALA A 314 -1.46 -2.02 -15.85
C ALA A 314 -2.74 -1.68 -15.08
N ALA A 315 -2.59 -1.17 -13.85
CA ALA A 315 -3.71 -0.71 -13.03
C ALA A 315 -4.51 0.41 -13.71
N ARG A 316 -3.82 1.35 -14.37
CA ARG A 316 -4.44 2.44 -15.12
C ARG A 316 -5.24 1.94 -16.30
N ILE A 317 -4.80 0.90 -16.99
CA ILE A 317 -5.56 0.27 -18.07
C ILE A 317 -6.78 -0.45 -17.49
N ALA A 318 -6.62 -1.18 -16.38
CA ALA A 318 -7.70 -1.94 -15.74
C ALA A 318 -8.89 -1.07 -15.28
N ILE A 319 -8.67 0.21 -14.97
CA ILE A 319 -9.74 1.14 -14.56
C ILE A 319 -10.22 2.08 -15.68
N ARG A 320 -9.68 1.96 -16.91
CA ARG A 320 -10.19 2.73 -18.05
C ARG A 320 -11.60 2.24 -18.40
N LYS A 321 -12.50 3.20 -18.63
CA LYS A 321 -13.85 2.95 -19.15
C LYS A 321 -13.82 2.93 -20.66
#